data_AF-A0A535DR09-F1
#
_entry.id   AF-A0A535DR09-F1
#
_cell.length_a   1.000
_cell.length_b   1.000
_cell.length_c   1.000
_cell.angle_alpha   90.00
_cell.angle_beta   90.00
_cell.angle_gamma   90.00
#
_symmetry.space_group_name_H-M   'P 1'
#
loop_
_entity.id
_entity.type
_entity.pdbx_description
1 polymer ?
#
loop_
_entity_poly.entity_id
_entity_poly.type
_entity_poly.pdbx_seq_one_letter_code
_entity_poly.pdbx_strand_id
1 'polypeptide(L)'
;YPPAAPGKGWTVLHANRHDVLVMNLIGRIFLDPLDDPFRTADAILVANPQAKIVFCDMHAEATSEKTAMGWYLAGRASAVVGTHTHIPTADARVLPGGTAYVTDVGMVGPRDSCIGMDKDVVLQRFLTGVPNRFVVASGVVTFNAVLVTISGSTGRATSIQRVDREHI
;
A
#
# COMPACT_ATOMS: atom_id res chain seq x y z
N TYR A 1 8.13 -0.75 12.86
CA TYR A 1 9.00 0.26 13.48
C TYR A 1 9.29 -0.14 14.91
N PRO A 2 10.47 0.22 15.45
CA PRO A 2 10.82 -0.09 16.82
C PRO A 2 9.79 0.46 17.83
N PRO A 3 9.61 -0.16 19.00
CA PRO A 3 8.58 0.20 19.97
C PRO A 3 8.58 1.68 20.43
N ALA A 4 9.72 2.36 20.39
CA ALA A 4 9.84 3.77 20.79
C ALA A 4 9.45 4.77 19.70
N ALA A 5 9.16 4.31 18.47
CA ALA A 5 8.74 5.20 17.38
C ALA A 5 7.38 5.86 17.72
N PRO A 6 7.21 7.17 17.47
CA PRO A 6 5.98 7.87 17.79
C PRO A 6 4.80 7.39 16.93
N GLY A 7 3.59 7.50 17.48
CA GLY A 7 2.35 7.15 16.79
C GLY A 7 1.99 5.66 16.90
N LYS A 8 1.17 5.20 15.94
CA LYS A 8 0.70 3.80 15.86
C LYS A 8 0.78 3.32 14.41
N GLY A 9 1.17 2.07 14.22
CA GLY A 9 1.14 1.40 12.91
C GLY A 9 -0.24 0.91 12.47
N TRP A 10 -1.28 1.13 13.28
CA TRP A 10 -2.65 0.75 12.99
C TRP A 10 -3.65 1.61 13.75
N THR A 11 -4.90 1.62 13.29
CA THR A 11 -6.04 2.26 13.93
C THR A 11 -7.34 1.53 13.60
N VAL A 12 -8.40 1.76 14.38
CA VAL A 12 -9.76 1.33 14.06
C VAL A 12 -10.59 2.56 13.73
N LEU A 13 -11.21 2.55 12.54
CA LEU A 13 -12.11 3.59 12.07
C LEU A 13 -13.55 3.11 12.14
N HIS A 14 -14.47 3.97 12.55
CA HIS A 14 -15.90 3.69 12.51
C HIS A 14 -16.50 4.27 11.22
N ALA A 15 -16.97 3.41 10.33
CA ALA A 15 -17.55 3.81 9.03
C ALA A 15 -18.83 3.01 8.75
N ASN A 16 -19.92 3.70 8.43
CA ASN A 16 -21.22 3.08 8.07
C ASN A 16 -21.65 1.94 9.02
N ARG A 17 -21.50 2.13 10.34
CA ARG A 17 -21.81 1.15 11.41
C ARG A 17 -20.87 -0.06 11.49
N HIS A 18 -19.73 -0.02 10.83
CA HIS A 18 -18.71 -1.05 10.88
C HIS A 18 -17.39 -0.49 11.42
N ASP A 19 -16.69 -1.34 12.16
CA ASP A 19 -15.33 -1.09 12.60
C ASP A 19 -14.37 -1.60 11.53
N VAL A 20 -13.50 -0.71 11.06
CA VAL A 20 -12.51 -0.97 10.02
C VAL A 20 -11.12 -0.84 10.64
N LEU A 21 -10.46 -1.98 10.84
CA LEU A 21 -9.06 -2.01 11.25
C LEU A 21 -8.18 -1.66 10.06
N VAL A 22 -7.42 -0.59 10.15
CA VAL A 22 -6.44 -0.17 9.15
C VAL A 22 -5.05 -0.38 9.74
N MET A 23 -4.19 -1.12 9.06
CA MET A 23 -2.79 -1.29 9.41
C MET A 23 -1.88 -0.84 8.27
N ASN A 24 -0.74 -0.26 8.64
CA ASN A 24 0.33 0.08 7.72
C ASN A 24 1.58 -0.71 8.11
N LEU A 25 2.11 -1.47 7.16
CA LEU A 25 3.28 -2.31 7.30
C LEU A 25 4.36 -1.83 6.34
N ILE A 26 5.62 -2.06 6.70
CA ILE A 26 6.76 -1.70 5.87
C ILE A 26 7.56 -2.96 5.54
N GLY A 27 7.88 -3.14 4.25
CA GLY A 27 8.76 -4.21 3.77
C GLY A 27 10.20 -4.00 4.19
N ARG A 28 11.04 -5.01 3.94
CA ARG A 28 12.46 -5.02 4.33
C ARG A 28 13.39 -5.26 3.15
N ILE A 29 12.91 -5.89 2.08
CA ILE A 29 13.74 -6.14 0.91
C ILE A 29 13.95 -4.81 0.19
N PHE A 30 15.21 -4.40 0.04
CA PHE A 30 15.65 -3.10 -0.51
C PHE A 30 15.26 -1.86 0.33
N LEU A 31 14.82 -2.07 1.58
CA LEU A 31 14.47 -1.03 2.55
C LEU A 31 15.26 -1.21 3.85
N ASP A 32 15.05 -0.30 4.81
CA ASP A 32 15.67 -0.40 6.12
C ASP A 32 15.30 -1.70 6.83
N PRO A 33 16.24 -2.33 7.56
CA PRO A 33 16.01 -3.60 8.26
C PRO A 33 15.17 -3.39 9.52
N LEU A 34 13.85 -3.28 9.34
CA LEU A 34 12.89 -3.15 10.43
C LEU A 34 12.38 -4.52 10.94
N ASP A 35 11.56 -4.49 11.99
CA ASP A 35 10.88 -5.67 12.52
C ASP A 35 10.10 -6.42 11.43
N ASP A 36 9.90 -7.72 11.64
CA ASP A 36 9.23 -8.59 10.67
C ASP A 36 7.76 -8.19 10.44
N PRO A 37 7.39 -7.69 9.24
CA PRO A 37 6.04 -7.21 8.97
C PRO A 37 4.99 -8.32 9.05
N PHE A 38 5.37 -9.58 8.81
CA PHE A 38 4.45 -10.73 8.87
C PHE A 38 3.99 -10.99 10.30
N ARG A 39 4.95 -11.07 11.24
CA ARG A 39 4.64 -11.24 12.67
C ARG A 39 3.97 -10.01 13.27
N THR A 40 4.32 -8.82 12.79
CA THR A 40 3.62 -7.59 13.19
C THR A 40 2.14 -7.63 12.77
N ALA A 41 1.83 -8.07 11.55
CA ALA A 41 0.44 -8.22 11.09
C ALA A 41 -0.36 -9.17 12.01
N ASP A 42 0.22 -10.31 12.38
CA ASP A 42 -0.42 -11.26 13.30
C ASP A 42 -0.69 -10.64 14.67
N ALA A 43 0.30 -9.94 15.24
CA ALA A 43 0.15 -9.29 16.53
C ALA A 43 -0.98 -8.23 16.52
N ILE A 44 -1.09 -7.46 15.43
CA ILE A 44 -2.16 -6.48 15.26
C ILE A 44 -3.54 -7.17 15.17
N LEU A 45 -3.65 -8.26 14.41
CA LEU A 45 -4.90 -9.02 14.29
C LEU A 45 -5.31 -9.66 15.63
N VAL A 46 -4.36 -10.25 16.36
CA VAL A 46 -4.59 -10.85 17.69
C VAL A 46 -5.04 -9.81 18.70
N ALA A 47 -4.47 -8.61 18.66
CA ALA A 47 -4.88 -7.50 19.53
C ALA A 47 -6.27 -6.93 19.19
N ASN A 48 -6.80 -7.21 17.99
CA ASN A 48 -8.06 -6.66 17.49
C ASN A 48 -9.01 -7.77 16.98
N PRO A 49 -9.37 -8.77 17.81
CA PRO A 49 -10.11 -9.96 17.36
C PRO A 49 -11.55 -9.67 16.89
N GLN A 50 -12.09 -8.48 17.22
CA GLN A 50 -13.44 -8.06 16.85
C GLN A 50 -13.51 -7.42 15.45
N ALA A 51 -12.36 -7.05 14.87
CA ALA A 51 -12.31 -6.38 13.57
C ALA A 51 -12.64 -7.36 12.44
N LYS A 52 -13.86 -7.27 11.90
CA LYS A 52 -14.27 -8.06 10.74
C LYS A 52 -13.73 -7.49 9.43
N ILE A 53 -13.67 -6.16 9.33
CA ILE A 53 -13.13 -5.47 8.16
C ILE A 53 -11.70 -5.06 8.48
N VAL A 54 -10.76 -5.56 7.70
CA VAL A 54 -9.33 -5.34 7.90
C VAL A 54 -8.69 -4.89 6.60
N PHE A 55 -8.06 -3.73 6.63
CA PHE A 55 -7.34 -3.14 5.52
C PHE A 55 -5.85 -3.05 5.87
N CYS A 56 -5.01 -3.60 5.00
CA CYS A 56 -3.55 -3.56 5.11
C CYS A 56 -2.96 -2.76 3.95
N ASP A 57 -2.24 -1.69 4.27
CA ASP A 57 -1.28 -1.06 3.37
C ASP A 57 0.10 -1.71 3.59
N MET A 58 0.64 -2.34 2.54
CA MET A 58 1.97 -2.94 2.54
C MET A 58 2.94 -2.05 1.75
N HIS A 59 3.59 -1.13 2.46
CA HIS A 59 4.57 -0.21 1.90
C HIS A 59 5.92 -0.90 1.70
N ALA A 60 6.24 -1.34 0.49
CA ALA A 60 7.42 -2.16 0.23
C ALA A 60 7.98 -1.98 -1.18
N GLU A 61 9.25 -2.31 -1.39
CA GLU A 61 9.86 -2.27 -2.73
C GLU A 61 9.65 -3.60 -3.48
N ALA A 62 10.05 -4.72 -2.86
CA ALA A 62 10.02 -6.00 -3.55
C ALA A 62 8.61 -6.55 -3.78
N THR A 63 8.28 -6.82 -5.04
CA THR A 63 7.01 -7.45 -5.45
C THR A 63 6.80 -8.82 -4.81
N SER A 64 7.88 -9.57 -4.57
CA SER A 64 7.84 -10.87 -3.88
C SER A 64 7.36 -10.74 -2.43
N GLU A 65 7.84 -9.73 -1.69
CA GLU A 65 7.45 -9.48 -0.30
C GLU A 65 5.98 -9.03 -0.22
N LYS A 66 5.54 -8.18 -1.15
CA LYS A 66 4.13 -7.77 -1.26
C LYS A 66 3.20 -8.93 -1.59
N THR A 67 3.57 -9.75 -2.56
CA THR A 67 2.78 -10.93 -2.96
C THR A 67 2.71 -11.94 -1.82
N ALA A 68 3.84 -12.17 -1.12
CA ALA A 68 3.88 -13.03 0.05
C ALA A 68 2.95 -12.50 1.16
N MET A 69 2.94 -11.19 1.44
CA MET A 69 2.02 -10.60 2.42
C MET A 69 0.55 -10.76 2.01
N GLY A 70 0.24 -10.55 0.72
CA GLY A 70 -1.09 -10.79 0.16
C GLY A 70 -1.58 -12.21 0.42
N TRP A 71 -0.75 -13.22 0.13
CA TRP A 71 -1.07 -14.63 0.41
C TRP A 71 -1.11 -14.94 1.91
N TYR A 72 -0.22 -14.34 2.70
CA TYR A 72 -0.17 -14.55 4.14
C TYR A 72 -1.47 -14.11 4.81
N LEU A 73 -2.02 -12.97 4.39
CA LEU A 73 -3.25 -12.40 4.93
C LEU A 73 -4.51 -12.81 4.15
N ALA A 74 -4.40 -13.68 3.13
CA ALA A 74 -5.54 -14.19 2.40
C ALA A 74 -6.52 -14.90 3.35
N GLY A 75 -7.78 -14.47 3.35
CA GLY A 75 -8.78 -14.98 4.28
C GLY A 75 -8.72 -14.39 5.69
N ARG A 76 -7.76 -13.53 5.99
CA ARG A 76 -7.60 -12.84 7.30
C ARG A 76 -7.73 -11.32 7.19
N ALA A 77 -7.45 -10.76 6.02
CA ALA A 77 -7.72 -9.36 5.69
C ALA A 77 -8.84 -9.21 4.65
N SER A 78 -9.55 -8.09 4.69
CA SER A 78 -10.49 -7.72 3.62
C SER A 78 -9.74 -7.21 2.39
N ALA A 79 -8.67 -6.44 2.60
CA ALA A 79 -7.81 -5.95 1.52
C ALA A 79 -6.35 -5.87 1.97
N VAL A 80 -5.44 -6.22 1.06
CA VAL A 80 -3.99 -6.00 1.16
C VAL A 80 -3.57 -5.26 -0.10
N VAL A 81 -3.24 -3.98 0.03
CA VAL A 81 -2.81 -3.15 -1.10
C VAL A 81 -1.36 -2.77 -0.90
N GLY A 82 -0.54 -2.91 -1.93
CA GLY A 82 0.83 -2.43 -1.88
C GLY A 82 0.95 -0.95 -2.26
N THR A 83 1.96 -0.29 -1.71
CA THR A 83 2.38 1.08 -2.07
C THR A 83 3.92 1.13 -2.15
N HIS A 84 4.49 2.33 -2.35
CA HIS A 84 5.94 2.67 -2.41
C HIS A 84 6.52 2.87 -3.82
N THR A 85 6.24 1.99 -4.78
CA THR A 85 6.97 2.02 -6.07
C THR A 85 6.52 3.14 -7.01
N HIS A 86 5.40 3.80 -6.67
CA HIS A 86 4.75 4.88 -7.42
C HIS A 86 4.22 4.51 -8.81
N ILE A 87 4.42 3.27 -9.26
CA ILE A 87 3.92 2.77 -10.55
C ILE A 87 2.77 1.80 -10.30
N PRO A 88 1.57 2.06 -10.83
CA PRO A 88 0.43 1.18 -10.64
C PRO A 88 0.62 -0.19 -11.30
N THR A 89 0.23 -1.27 -10.60
CA THR A 89 0.23 -2.62 -11.18
C THR A 89 -1.15 -3.05 -11.69
N ALA A 90 -1.16 -3.94 -12.68
CA ALA A 90 -2.37 -4.44 -13.35
C ALA A 90 -2.89 -5.78 -12.77
N ASP A 91 -2.42 -6.19 -11.60
CA ASP A 91 -2.68 -7.49 -10.98
C ASP A 91 -3.82 -7.48 -9.93
N ALA A 92 -4.64 -6.43 -9.93
CA ALA A 92 -5.75 -6.28 -9.01
C ALA A 92 -6.71 -7.48 -9.09
N ARG A 93 -6.90 -8.19 -7.97
CA ARG A 93 -7.75 -9.40 -7.92
C ARG A 93 -8.27 -9.66 -6.50
N VAL A 94 -9.30 -10.48 -6.40
CA VAL A 94 -9.72 -11.07 -5.13
C VAL A 94 -9.04 -12.45 -4.97
N LEU A 95 -8.30 -12.63 -3.88
CA LEU A 95 -7.65 -13.89 -3.52
C LEU A 95 -8.66 -14.88 -2.92
N PRO A 96 -8.35 -16.20 -2.93
CA PRO A 96 -9.10 -17.19 -2.17
C PRO A 96 -9.32 -16.75 -0.72
N GLY A 97 -10.52 -16.99 -0.19
CA GLY A 97 -10.90 -16.48 1.12
C GLY A 97 -11.34 -15.01 1.13
N GLY A 98 -11.47 -14.35 -0.02
CA GLY A 98 -12.14 -13.05 -0.15
C GLY A 98 -11.30 -11.86 0.31
N THR A 99 -10.01 -11.86 0.00
CA THR A 99 -9.10 -10.73 0.26
C THR A 99 -8.81 -10.01 -1.05
N ALA A 100 -9.14 -8.73 -1.15
CA ALA A 100 -8.73 -7.91 -2.29
C ALA A 100 -7.22 -7.66 -2.25
N TYR A 101 -6.57 -7.74 -3.40
CA TYR A 101 -5.12 -7.62 -3.52
C TYR A 101 -4.72 -6.82 -4.76
N VAL A 102 -3.68 -6.00 -4.64
CA VAL A 102 -2.94 -5.37 -5.74
C VAL A 102 -1.49 -5.15 -5.31
N THR A 103 -0.52 -5.42 -6.18
CA THR A 103 0.91 -5.26 -5.85
C THR A 103 1.29 -3.80 -5.63
N ASP A 104 0.81 -2.85 -6.41
CA ASP A 104 1.00 -1.43 -6.12
C ASP A 104 -0.19 -0.60 -6.62
N VAL A 105 -0.74 0.22 -5.73
CA VAL A 105 -1.79 1.17 -6.07
C VAL A 105 -1.27 2.21 -7.06
N GLY A 106 0.01 2.57 -6.99
CA GLY A 106 0.62 3.67 -7.75
C GLY A 106 0.70 4.95 -6.92
N MET A 107 0.86 6.09 -7.61
CA MET A 107 1.04 7.39 -6.99
C MET A 107 -0.14 8.33 -7.30
N VAL A 108 -0.40 9.28 -6.39
CA VAL A 108 -1.11 10.51 -6.73
C VAL A 108 -0.08 11.63 -6.84
N GLY A 109 0.23 12.07 -8.05
CA GLY A 109 1.35 13.01 -8.27
C GLY A 109 1.64 13.29 -9.74
N PRO A 110 2.74 14.03 -10.03
CA PRO A 110 3.06 14.46 -11.39
C PRO A 110 3.26 13.28 -12.34
N ARG A 111 2.51 13.24 -13.44
CA ARG A 111 2.57 12.17 -14.46
C ARG A 111 3.89 12.22 -15.25
N ASP A 112 4.26 13.40 -15.73
CA ASP A 112 5.39 13.59 -16.64
C ASP A 112 6.70 13.78 -15.85
N SER A 113 7.00 12.81 -14.98
CA SER A 113 8.06 12.85 -13.98
C SER A 113 8.78 11.50 -13.84
N CYS A 114 9.88 11.47 -13.09
CA CYS A 114 10.49 10.22 -12.63
C CYS A 114 10.05 9.97 -11.18
N ILE A 115 9.00 9.14 -11.01
CA ILE A 115 8.52 8.73 -9.67
C ILE A 115 8.09 9.95 -8.81
N GLY A 116 7.58 11.00 -9.46
CA GLY A 116 7.13 12.26 -8.83
C GLY A 116 8.18 13.37 -8.82
N MET A 117 9.43 13.07 -9.21
CA MET A 117 10.53 14.03 -9.23
C MET A 117 10.80 14.56 -10.63
N ASP A 118 11.36 15.76 -10.71
CA ASP A 118 11.81 16.38 -11.95
C ASP A 118 12.74 15.42 -12.73
N LYS A 119 12.32 15.10 -13.96
CA LYS A 119 12.98 14.09 -14.78
C LYS A 119 14.41 14.48 -15.14
N ASP A 120 14.69 15.76 -15.37
CA ASP A 120 16.01 16.22 -15.80
C ASP A 120 17.00 16.12 -14.63
N VAL A 121 16.56 16.47 -13.41
CA VAL A 121 17.36 16.31 -12.18
C VAL A 121 17.69 14.84 -11.92
N VAL A 122 16.71 13.95 -12.06
CA VAL A 122 16.89 12.51 -11.84
C VAL A 122 17.82 11.90 -12.90
N LEU A 123 17.61 12.23 -14.19
CA LEU A 123 18.46 11.76 -15.29
C LEU A 123 19.91 12.24 -15.13
N GLN A 124 20.13 13.50 -14.76
CA GLN A 124 21.46 14.03 -14.48
C GLN A 124 22.17 13.24 -13.38
N ARG A 125 21.45 12.90 -12.29
CA ARG A 125 22.01 12.09 -11.20
C ARG A 125 22.42 10.70 -11.69
N PHE A 126 21.59 10.04 -12.50
CA PHE A 126 21.92 8.71 -13.04
C PHE A 126 23.10 8.75 -14.02
N LEU A 127 23.18 9.78 -14.87
CA LEU A 127 24.24 9.90 -15.88
C LEU A 127 25.59 10.29 -15.29
N THR A 128 25.58 11.14 -14.25
CA THR A 128 26.82 11.72 -13.70
C THR A 128 27.27 11.07 -12.40
N GLY A 129 26.37 10.37 -11.68
CA GLY A 129 26.60 9.89 -10.33
C GLY A 129 26.67 11.00 -9.26
N VAL A 130 26.52 12.28 -9.66
CA VAL A 130 26.61 13.42 -8.73
C VAL A 130 25.28 13.56 -7.99
N PRO A 131 25.30 13.68 -6.64
CA PRO A 131 24.10 13.93 -5.87
C PRO A 131 23.47 15.28 -6.25
N ASN A 132 22.19 15.25 -6.61
CA ASN A 132 21.38 16.44 -6.85
C ASN A 132 20.27 16.53 -5.81
N ARG A 133 19.84 17.75 -5.49
CA ARG A 133 18.65 17.97 -4.67
C ARG A 133 17.42 17.49 -5.43
N PHE A 134 16.57 16.71 -4.79
CA PHE A 134 15.28 16.34 -5.36
C PHE A 134 14.36 17.56 -5.52
N VAL A 135 13.75 17.68 -6.69
CA VAL A 135 12.78 18.71 -7.05
C VAL A 135 11.51 17.98 -7.45
N VAL A 136 10.37 18.34 -6.85
CA VAL A 136 9.07 17.77 -7.23
C VAL A 136 8.69 18.31 -8.60
N ALA A 137 8.30 17.42 -9.52
CA ALA A 137 7.86 17.82 -10.84
C ALA A 137 6.53 18.61 -10.77
N SER A 138 6.27 19.44 -11.78
CA SER A 138 5.00 20.15 -11.96
C SER A 138 4.23 19.62 -13.18
N GLY A 139 3.00 20.07 -13.36
CA GLY A 139 2.16 19.72 -14.52
C GLY A 139 1.03 18.75 -14.19
N VAL A 140 0.62 17.96 -15.18
CA VAL A 140 -0.51 17.02 -15.10
C VAL A 140 -0.29 16.04 -13.94
N VAL A 141 -1.33 15.84 -13.13
CA VAL A 141 -1.31 14.91 -12.00
C VAL A 141 -2.06 13.64 -12.38
N THR A 142 -1.41 12.48 -12.19
CA THR A 142 -2.11 11.19 -12.15
C THR A 142 -2.70 11.00 -10.76
N PHE A 143 -3.93 10.51 -10.69
CA PHE A 143 -4.61 10.07 -9.49
C PHE A 143 -4.78 8.56 -9.59
N ASN A 144 -3.84 7.79 -9.02
CA ASN A 144 -3.96 6.34 -8.96
C ASN A 144 -4.68 5.89 -7.68
N ALA A 145 -5.65 5.00 -7.83
CA ALA A 145 -6.44 4.49 -6.71
C ALA A 145 -7.11 3.16 -7.06
N VAL A 146 -7.52 2.45 -6.01
CA VAL A 146 -8.36 1.24 -6.12
C VAL A 146 -9.66 1.41 -5.34
N LEU A 147 -10.75 0.92 -5.91
CA LEU A 147 -12.04 0.82 -5.26
C LEU A 147 -12.31 -0.64 -4.92
N VAL A 148 -12.43 -0.93 -3.63
CA VAL A 148 -12.69 -2.27 -3.09
C VAL A 148 -14.11 -2.32 -2.52
N THR A 149 -14.88 -3.33 -2.91
CA THR A 149 -16.21 -3.59 -2.32
C THR A 149 -16.09 -4.69 -1.28
N ILE A 150 -16.56 -4.43 -0.04
CA ILE A 150 -16.45 -5.36 1.09
C ILE A 150 -17.85 -5.64 1.64
N SER A 151 -18.16 -6.91 1.87
CA SER A 151 -19.36 -7.35 2.57
C SER A 151 -19.24 -7.04 4.07
N GLY A 152 -20.05 -6.13 4.59
CA GLY A 152 -20.03 -5.75 6.01
C GLY A 152 -20.42 -6.88 6.98
N SER A 153 -21.14 -7.90 6.52
CA SER A 153 -21.51 -9.06 7.35
C SER A 153 -20.38 -10.08 7.50
N THR A 154 -19.56 -10.25 6.44
CA THR A 154 -18.53 -11.29 6.38
C THR A 154 -17.10 -10.77 6.46
N GLY A 155 -16.88 -9.47 6.21
CA GLY A 155 -15.54 -8.88 6.08
C GLY A 155 -14.83 -9.24 4.77
N ARG A 156 -15.48 -9.96 3.85
CA ARG A 156 -14.88 -10.41 2.59
C ARG A 156 -15.01 -9.37 1.50
N ALA A 157 -13.95 -9.14 0.75
CA ALA A 157 -14.00 -8.39 -0.49
C ALA A 157 -14.74 -9.19 -1.58
N THR A 158 -15.62 -8.51 -2.30
CA THR A 158 -16.36 -9.05 -3.45
C THR A 158 -15.80 -8.54 -4.77
N SER A 159 -15.13 -7.39 -4.77
CA SER A 159 -14.45 -6.84 -5.95
C SER A 159 -13.32 -5.90 -5.57
N ILE A 160 -12.37 -5.75 -6.50
CA ILE A 160 -11.37 -4.68 -6.53
C ILE A 160 -11.26 -4.18 -7.98
N GLN A 161 -11.26 -2.87 -8.17
CA GLN A 161 -11.07 -2.25 -9.47
C GLN A 161 -10.15 -1.04 -9.36
N ARG A 162 -9.32 -0.82 -10.38
CA ARG A 162 -8.53 0.41 -10.50
C ARG A 162 -9.44 1.55 -10.91
N VAL A 163 -9.24 2.74 -10.34
CA VAL A 163 -10.02 3.96 -10.62
C VAL A 163 -9.10 5.13 -10.97
N ASP A 164 -8.09 4.83 -11.79
CA ASP A 164 -7.06 5.80 -12.20
C ASP A 164 -7.65 6.95 -13.02
N ARG A 165 -7.20 8.18 -12.75
CA ARG A 165 -7.64 9.40 -13.45
C ARG A 165 -6.46 10.33 -13.70
N GLU A 166 -6.59 11.21 -14.68
CA GLU A 166 -5.71 12.37 -14.84
C GLU A 166 -6.46 13.63 -14.41
N HIS A 167 -5.74 14.52 -13.73
CA HIS A 167 -6.22 15.85 -13.36
C HIS A 167 -5.32 16.90 -14.01
N ILE A 168 -5.95 17.83 -14.73
CA ILE A 168 -5.32 18.96 -15.43
C ILE A 168 -5.57 20.22 -14.61
#